data_AF-T1C6V5-F1
#
_entry.id   AF-T1C6V5-F1
#
_cell.length_a   1.000
_cell.length_b   1.000
_cell.length_c   1.000
_cell.angle_alpha   90.00
_cell.angle_beta   90.00
_cell.angle_gamma   90.00
#
_symmetry.space_group_name_H-M   'P 1'
#
loop_
_entity.id
_entity.type
_entity.pdbx_description
1 polymer ?
#
loop_
_entity_poly.entity_id
_entity_poly.type
_entity_poly.pdbx_seq_one_letter_code
_entity_poly.pdbx_strand_id
1 'polypeptide(L)'
;MRRAIPSRLARLALLLLSMPGEQVGKPGFQHAGALRRRPMGTWQQVAAIYNARGPMAGGHMTQIARCGVVGHPIAHSLSPDIHHAFAAQFGRRLEYQRIDLAPEQLEEGVRAFFAAGGTGLNITLPHKSAAAHLATNIGPWAQRLGAVNMLTREAGGSISGENVDGAALVHDLTERYRVDLRGHDALVLGAGGAGRAAVWALLDAGTRQITVVNRHPAGADALVDAIGMPGRVHSRYWKDLANIGVFDLIINATSTGVLGQHLELPFKLVTPRATCYDLSYGRAASDFIGWAHASGARYAFDGLGMLIEGGAMAYTRWFGEAPDTEPVFAALRAQHPQA
;
A
#
# COMPACT_ATOMS: atom_id res chain seq x y z
N MET A 1 69.36 29.14 7.07
CA MET A 1 69.64 27.69 7.00
C MET A 1 68.52 26.98 6.22
N ARG A 2 68.87 26.06 5.32
CA ARG A 2 68.09 24.92 4.75
C ARG A 2 66.57 25.05 4.40
N ARG A 3 66.30 24.94 3.07
CA ARG A 3 65.30 24.08 2.35
C ARG A 3 63.77 24.23 2.60
N ALA A 4 62.83 23.88 1.71
CA ALA A 4 62.70 23.94 0.22
C ALA A 4 61.31 23.36 -0.24
N ILE A 5 60.56 24.08 -1.11
CA ILE A 5 59.71 23.56 -2.24
C ILE A 5 58.42 22.71 -1.89
N PRO A 6 57.28 22.71 -2.66
CA PRO A 6 56.92 23.45 -3.88
C PRO A 6 55.67 24.37 -3.78
N SER A 7 54.43 23.89 -4.04
CA SER A 7 53.48 24.65 -4.91
C SER A 7 51.94 24.61 -4.66
N ARG A 8 51.35 25.78 -4.97
CA ARG A 8 50.01 26.21 -5.41
C ARG A 8 49.51 25.51 -6.71
N LEU A 9 48.21 25.34 -7.03
CA LEU A 9 47.05 26.26 -7.25
C LEU A 9 46.95 26.94 -8.66
N ALA A 10 46.01 26.44 -9.47
CA ALA A 10 45.04 27.14 -10.37
C ALA A 10 45.44 27.83 -11.72
N ARG A 11 44.39 27.93 -12.60
CA ARG A 11 44.18 28.75 -13.84
C ARG A 11 44.64 28.15 -15.20
N LEU A 12 44.02 28.47 -16.36
CA LEU A 12 42.65 28.92 -16.75
C LEU A 12 42.54 28.92 -18.32
N ALA A 13 41.40 28.45 -18.88
CA ALA A 13 40.73 28.81 -20.16
C ALA A 13 41.45 28.89 -21.55
N LEU A 14 40.67 28.42 -22.55
CA LEU A 14 40.56 28.83 -23.98
C LEU A 14 41.76 28.75 -24.96
N LEU A 15 41.57 27.99 -26.05
CA LEU A 15 41.59 28.57 -27.42
C LEU A 15 40.74 27.72 -28.41
N LEU A 16 40.44 28.30 -29.57
CA LEU A 16 39.48 27.80 -30.58
C LEU A 16 40.17 27.51 -31.94
N LEU A 17 39.48 26.72 -32.78
CA LEU A 17 39.58 26.61 -34.25
C LEU A 17 40.83 25.97 -34.89
N SER A 18 40.60 24.81 -35.52
CA SER A 18 41.12 24.47 -36.85
C SER A 18 40.24 23.38 -37.50
N MET A 19 39.65 23.68 -38.66
CA MET A 19 39.02 22.73 -39.60
C MET A 19 39.45 23.10 -41.03
N PRO A 20 39.56 22.12 -41.94
CA PRO A 20 38.49 21.78 -42.91
C PRO A 20 38.16 20.28 -42.87
N GLY A 21 37.01 19.74 -43.32
CA GLY A 21 36.21 19.97 -44.54
C GLY A 21 36.27 18.65 -45.33
N GLU A 22 35.18 17.89 -45.57
CA GLU A 22 34.16 18.18 -46.60
C GLU A 22 32.86 17.35 -46.47
N GLN A 23 31.79 17.89 -47.08
CA GLN A 23 30.60 17.27 -47.71
C GLN A 23 29.84 16.12 -47.00
N VAL A 24 28.68 16.39 -46.37
CA VAL A 24 27.33 16.58 -46.96
C VAL A 24 26.56 15.26 -47.21
N GLY A 25 25.60 15.00 -46.33
CA GLY A 25 24.61 13.93 -46.43
C GLY A 25 23.50 14.07 -45.39
N LYS A 26 22.31 14.52 -45.81
CA LYS A 26 21.03 14.47 -45.09
C LYS A 26 19.99 13.91 -46.08
N PRO A 27 18.91 13.21 -45.66
CA PRO A 27 18.20 13.42 -44.41
C PRO A 27 17.88 12.15 -43.59
N GLY A 28 17.47 12.36 -42.34
CA GLY A 28 16.93 11.30 -41.46
C GLY A 28 16.64 11.86 -40.07
N PHE A 29 15.37 12.15 -39.77
CA PHE A 29 14.98 12.67 -38.45
C PHE A 29 15.18 11.61 -37.38
N GLN A 30 15.92 11.96 -36.34
CA GLN A 30 16.17 11.09 -35.19
C GLN A 30 14.87 10.88 -34.40
N HIS A 31 14.38 9.64 -34.33
CA HIS A 31 13.62 9.22 -33.15
C HIS A 31 14.61 8.89 -32.06
N ALA A 32 14.97 9.90 -31.26
CA ALA A 32 15.67 9.70 -30.00
C ALA A 32 14.84 8.73 -29.15
N GLY A 33 15.46 7.62 -28.73
CA GLY A 33 14.75 6.56 -28.04
C GLY A 33 14.01 7.09 -26.82
N ALA A 34 12.69 6.85 -26.76
CA ALA A 34 11.90 7.12 -25.58
C ALA A 34 12.43 6.27 -24.43
N LEU A 35 13.28 6.88 -23.59
CA LEU A 35 13.68 6.35 -22.29
C LEU A 35 12.40 6.07 -21.51
N ARG A 36 11.96 4.80 -21.53
CA ARG A 36 10.86 4.31 -20.72
C ARG A 36 11.19 4.65 -19.27
N ARG A 37 10.57 5.70 -18.74
CA ARG A 37 10.50 5.92 -17.30
C ARG A 37 9.76 4.72 -16.73
N ARG A 38 10.52 3.73 -16.25
CA ARG A 38 9.98 2.60 -15.49
C ARG A 38 9.19 3.20 -14.31
N PRO A 39 8.01 2.67 -13.97
CA PRO A 39 7.31 3.11 -12.76
C PRO A 39 8.26 2.96 -11.57
N MET A 40 8.36 4.00 -10.75
CA MET A 40 9.17 3.97 -9.54
C MET A 40 8.46 3.11 -8.49
N GLY A 41 9.18 2.17 -7.86
CA GLY A 41 8.71 1.51 -6.65
C GLY A 41 7.69 0.38 -6.82
N THR A 42 7.90 -0.58 -7.73
CA THR A 42 7.24 -1.89 -7.56
C THR A 42 7.67 -2.52 -6.23
N TRP A 43 6.82 -3.33 -5.60
CA TRP A 43 7.17 -4.03 -4.35
C TRP A 43 8.47 -4.83 -4.43
N GLN A 44 8.86 -5.30 -5.61
CA GLN A 44 10.14 -5.95 -5.87
C GLN A 44 11.35 -5.05 -5.51
N GLN A 45 11.25 -3.73 -5.67
CA GLN A 45 12.29 -2.78 -5.27
C GLN A 45 12.32 -2.58 -3.75
N VAL A 46 11.16 -2.60 -3.09
CA VAL A 46 11.06 -2.52 -1.62
C VAL A 46 11.52 -3.82 -0.96
N ALA A 47 11.14 -4.97 -1.52
CA ALA A 47 11.66 -6.29 -1.16
C ALA A 47 13.18 -6.39 -1.39
N ALA A 48 13.72 -5.80 -2.45
CA ALA A 48 15.17 -5.70 -2.64
C ALA A 48 15.85 -4.85 -1.56
N ILE A 49 15.23 -3.76 -1.08
CA ILE A 49 15.73 -2.97 0.06
C ILE A 49 15.69 -3.78 1.36
N TYR A 50 14.65 -4.59 1.60
CA TYR A 50 14.58 -5.45 2.78
C TYR A 50 15.56 -6.63 2.70
N ASN A 51 15.69 -7.30 1.55
CA ASN A 51 16.68 -8.35 1.33
C ASN A 51 18.12 -7.82 1.48
N ALA A 52 18.37 -6.56 1.10
CA ALA A 52 19.65 -5.87 1.30
C ALA A 52 19.97 -5.50 2.76
N ARG A 53 18.98 -5.51 3.68
CA ARG A 53 19.23 -5.34 5.12
C ARG A 53 19.73 -6.61 5.81
N GLY A 54 19.75 -7.74 5.10
CA GLY A 54 20.23 -9.03 5.57
C GLY A 54 19.25 -9.71 6.55
N PRO A 55 19.27 -11.06 6.64
CA PRO A 55 18.53 -11.75 7.68
C PRO A 55 19.07 -11.36 9.06
N MET A 56 18.19 -11.29 10.06
CA MET A 56 18.61 -11.27 11.47
C MET A 56 19.56 -12.45 11.70
N ALA A 57 20.76 -12.17 12.22
CA ALA A 57 21.83 -13.15 12.34
C ALA A 57 21.34 -14.41 13.09
N GLY A 58 21.68 -15.58 12.55
CA GLY A 58 21.03 -16.86 12.89
C GLY A 58 20.97 -17.16 14.38
N GLY A 59 19.79 -16.94 14.98
CA GLY A 59 19.37 -17.54 16.23
C GLY A 59 18.61 -18.84 15.96
N HIS A 60 18.87 -19.86 16.77
CA HIS A 60 18.40 -21.25 16.60
C HIS A 60 16.95 -21.42 16.08
N MET A 61 16.77 -22.41 15.19
CA MET A 61 15.48 -22.91 14.68
C MET A 61 14.51 -23.47 15.75
N THR A 62 14.76 -23.23 17.03
CA THR A 62 14.02 -23.78 18.18
C THR A 62 13.09 -22.78 18.85
N GLN A 63 13.23 -21.47 18.60
CA GLN A 63 12.41 -20.45 19.26
C GLN A 63 11.16 -20.11 18.42
N ILE A 64 9.98 -20.15 19.06
CA ILE A 64 8.70 -19.82 18.43
C ILE A 64 8.63 -18.30 18.20
N ALA A 65 8.37 -17.89 16.95
CA ALA A 65 8.10 -16.49 16.64
C ALA A 65 6.71 -16.10 17.14
N ARG A 66 6.57 -14.89 17.71
CA ARG A 66 5.29 -14.39 18.27
C ARG A 66 4.86 -13.16 17.50
N CYS A 67 3.79 -13.27 16.74
CA CYS A 67 3.17 -12.19 15.97
C CYS A 67 1.70 -12.02 16.35
N GLY A 68 1.05 -11.00 15.81
CA GLY A 68 -0.39 -10.85 15.95
C GLY A 68 -0.98 -9.72 15.12
N VAL A 69 -2.30 -9.58 15.20
CA VAL A 69 -3.04 -8.45 14.65
C VAL A 69 -3.76 -7.72 15.77
N VAL A 70 -3.58 -6.41 15.85
CA VAL A 70 -4.21 -5.52 16.84
C VAL A 70 -5.34 -4.74 16.18
N GLY A 71 -6.53 -4.74 16.80
CA GLY A 71 -7.70 -4.00 16.33
C GLY A 71 -8.77 -3.90 17.41
N HIS A 72 -9.89 -3.25 17.08
CA HIS A 72 -11.09 -3.24 17.92
C HIS A 72 -12.36 -2.99 17.09
N PRO A 73 -13.31 -3.95 17.02
CA PRO A 73 -13.17 -5.36 17.41
C PRO A 73 -12.22 -6.10 16.45
N ILE A 74 -11.62 -7.22 16.89
CA ILE A 74 -10.66 -7.99 16.06
C ILE A 74 -11.07 -9.43 15.70
N ALA A 75 -12.15 -9.95 16.29
CA ALA A 75 -12.51 -11.37 16.22
C ALA A 75 -12.61 -11.95 14.79
N HIS A 76 -13.05 -11.15 13.82
CA HIS A 76 -13.28 -11.58 12.43
C HIS A 76 -12.02 -11.59 11.53
N SER A 77 -10.86 -11.14 12.01
CA SER A 77 -9.67 -11.05 11.16
C SER A 77 -9.18 -12.42 10.68
N LEU A 78 -8.95 -12.57 9.37
CA LEU A 78 -8.34 -13.77 8.78
C LEU A 78 -6.80 -13.78 8.85
N SER A 79 -6.17 -12.72 9.37
CA SER A 79 -4.71 -12.62 9.44
C SER A 79 -4.02 -13.81 10.14
N PRO A 80 -4.52 -14.39 11.25
CA PRO A 80 -3.91 -15.57 11.83
C PRO A 80 -3.88 -16.76 10.88
N ASP A 81 -4.97 -17.01 10.17
CA ASP A 81 -5.11 -18.17 9.28
C ASP A 81 -4.18 -18.00 8.06
N ILE A 82 -4.09 -16.78 7.53
CA ILE A 82 -3.13 -16.36 6.50
C ILE A 82 -1.67 -16.58 6.96
N HIS A 83 -1.30 -16.07 8.13
CA HIS A 83 0.09 -16.13 8.61
C HIS A 83 0.50 -17.54 9.05
N HIS A 84 -0.41 -18.37 9.59
CA HIS A 84 -0.13 -19.79 9.83
C HIS A 84 0.02 -20.56 8.50
N ALA A 85 -0.78 -20.27 7.47
CA ALA A 85 -0.61 -20.86 6.15
C ALA A 85 0.75 -20.49 5.51
N PHE A 86 1.19 -19.23 5.62
CA PHE A 86 2.53 -18.82 5.21
C PHE A 86 3.63 -19.54 6.01
N ALA A 87 3.50 -19.62 7.33
CA ALA A 87 4.48 -20.32 8.19
C ALA A 87 4.63 -21.81 7.81
N ALA A 88 3.52 -22.46 7.43
CA ALA A 88 3.52 -23.85 6.98
C ALA A 88 4.34 -24.07 5.69
N GLN A 89 4.38 -23.10 4.77
CA GLN A 89 5.19 -23.18 3.53
C GLN A 89 6.70 -23.30 3.81
N PHE A 90 7.17 -22.75 4.95
CA PHE A 90 8.58 -22.74 5.35
C PHE A 90 8.89 -23.67 6.54
N GLY A 91 7.90 -24.44 7.02
CA GLY A 91 8.05 -25.26 8.23
C GLY A 91 8.29 -24.46 9.52
N ARG A 92 7.93 -23.17 9.52
CA ARG A 92 8.20 -22.23 10.62
C ARG A 92 7.20 -22.43 11.77
N ARG A 93 7.69 -22.40 13.01
CA ARG A 93 6.83 -22.32 14.20
C ARG A 93 6.48 -20.86 14.49
N LEU A 94 5.19 -20.55 14.37
CA LEU A 94 4.63 -19.22 14.55
C LEU A 94 3.41 -19.28 15.48
N GLU A 95 3.41 -18.44 16.51
CA GLU A 95 2.19 -18.02 17.21
C GLU A 95 1.70 -16.73 16.56
N TYR A 96 0.53 -16.73 15.91
CA TYR A 96 -0.12 -15.51 15.45
C TYR A 96 -1.46 -15.30 16.16
N GLN A 97 -1.58 -14.22 16.94
CA GLN A 97 -2.74 -13.97 17.79
C GLN A 97 -3.64 -12.84 17.28
N ARG A 98 -4.94 -12.90 17.59
CA ARG A 98 -5.86 -11.75 17.49
C ARG A 98 -5.82 -11.02 18.83
N ILE A 99 -5.44 -9.75 18.84
CA ILE A 99 -5.26 -8.95 20.07
C ILE A 99 -6.29 -7.82 20.05
N ASP A 100 -7.34 -7.94 20.85
CA ASP A 100 -8.37 -6.92 20.97
C ASP A 100 -7.94 -5.89 22.03
N LEU A 101 -7.74 -4.64 21.63
CA LEU A 101 -7.36 -3.54 22.51
C LEU A 101 -8.27 -2.35 22.25
N ALA A 102 -8.92 -1.81 23.28
CA ALA A 102 -9.58 -0.51 23.16
C ALA A 102 -8.55 0.59 22.82
N PRO A 103 -8.94 1.73 22.21
CA PRO A 103 -8.01 2.81 21.84
C PRO A 103 -7.10 3.28 22.98
N GLU A 104 -7.63 3.29 24.21
CA GLU A 104 -6.95 3.72 25.43
C GLU A 104 -5.88 2.72 25.89
N GLN A 105 -5.99 1.45 25.46
CA GLN A 105 -5.09 0.35 25.82
C GLN A 105 -3.99 0.10 24.78
N LEU A 106 -4.06 0.76 23.62
CA LEU A 106 -3.21 0.47 22.47
C LEU A 106 -1.71 0.62 22.80
N GLU A 107 -1.32 1.72 23.44
CA GLU A 107 0.09 1.99 23.75
C GLU A 107 0.66 0.95 24.73
N GLU A 108 -0.02 0.71 25.85
CA GLU A 108 0.41 -0.25 26.86
C GLU A 108 0.49 -1.67 26.28
N GLY A 109 -0.56 -2.12 25.57
CA GLY A 109 -0.61 -3.46 24.98
C GLY A 109 0.46 -3.70 23.92
N VAL A 110 0.72 -2.72 23.04
CA VAL A 110 1.79 -2.82 22.03
C VAL A 110 3.17 -2.83 22.69
N ARG A 111 3.41 -1.98 23.69
CA ARG A 111 4.69 -1.98 24.43
C ARG A 111 4.91 -3.28 25.19
N ALA A 112 3.89 -3.80 25.87
CA ALA A 112 3.94 -5.07 26.58
C ALA A 112 4.22 -6.26 25.64
N PHE A 113 3.59 -6.29 24.46
CA PHE A 113 3.83 -7.32 23.44
C PHE A 113 5.31 -7.37 23.01
N PHE A 114 5.90 -6.22 22.68
CA PHE A 114 7.31 -6.15 22.25
C PHE A 114 8.30 -6.34 23.40
N ALA A 115 7.95 -5.95 24.64
CA ALA A 115 8.71 -6.26 25.84
C ALA A 115 8.75 -7.77 26.14
N ALA A 116 7.64 -8.48 25.89
CA ALA A 116 7.52 -9.94 26.01
C ALA A 116 8.15 -10.72 24.82
N GLY A 117 9.00 -10.08 24.02
CA GLY A 117 9.74 -10.71 22.92
C GLY A 117 8.96 -10.87 21.61
N GLY A 118 7.84 -10.17 21.43
CA GLY A 118 7.08 -10.17 20.19
C GLY A 118 7.92 -9.74 18.96
N THR A 119 7.70 -10.39 17.82
CA THR A 119 8.44 -10.17 16.57
C THR A 119 7.82 -9.02 15.75
N GLY A 120 6.50 -9.03 15.59
CA GLY A 120 5.80 -8.02 14.78
C GLY A 120 4.29 -8.05 14.99
N LEU A 121 3.64 -6.93 14.66
CA LEU A 121 2.19 -6.76 14.76
C LEU A 121 1.63 -6.15 13.48
N ASN A 122 0.59 -6.74 12.92
CA ASN A 122 -0.30 -5.99 12.03
C ASN A 122 -1.23 -5.11 12.88
N ILE A 123 -1.54 -3.91 12.38
CA ILE A 123 -2.44 -2.97 13.02
C ILE A 123 -3.61 -2.72 12.08
N THR A 124 -4.83 -2.91 12.56
CA THR A 124 -6.07 -2.62 11.82
C THR A 124 -6.89 -1.52 12.50
N LEU A 125 -8.13 -1.31 12.08
CA LEU A 125 -9.04 -0.32 12.65
C LEU A 125 -9.26 -0.55 14.16
N PRO A 126 -9.42 0.52 14.97
CA PRO A 126 -9.28 1.94 14.63
C PRO A 126 -7.83 2.46 14.69
N HIS A 127 -6.86 1.59 15.01
CA HIS A 127 -5.58 1.96 15.61
C HIS A 127 -4.50 2.49 14.68
N LYS A 128 -4.64 2.38 13.36
CA LYS A 128 -3.53 2.63 12.40
C LYS A 128 -2.85 4.00 12.57
N SER A 129 -3.60 5.07 12.84
CA SER A 129 -3.01 6.40 13.07
C SER A 129 -2.34 6.52 14.45
N ALA A 130 -2.97 6.01 15.51
CA ALA A 130 -2.37 6.04 16.85
C ALA A 130 -1.08 5.20 16.92
N ALA A 131 -1.03 4.05 16.25
CA ALA A 131 0.15 3.20 16.15
C ALA A 131 1.35 3.87 15.45
N ALA A 132 1.13 4.90 14.62
CA ALA A 132 2.22 5.67 14.02
C ALA A 132 3.06 6.42 15.07
N HIS A 133 2.47 6.80 16.21
CA HIS A 133 3.18 7.43 17.32
C HIS A 133 3.95 6.43 18.22
N LEU A 134 3.70 5.13 18.06
CA LEU A 134 4.38 4.07 18.83
C LEU A 134 5.68 3.58 18.15
N ALA A 135 5.82 3.82 16.86
CA ALA A 135 7.02 3.49 16.10
C ALA A 135 8.17 4.47 16.44
N THR A 136 9.32 3.94 16.80
CA THR A 136 10.57 4.70 16.94
C THR A 136 11.09 5.18 15.59
N ASN A 137 10.93 4.34 14.56
CA ASN A 137 11.33 4.61 13.19
C ASN A 137 10.13 4.42 12.25
N ILE A 138 9.68 5.47 11.58
CA ILE A 138 8.55 5.38 10.65
C ILE A 138 9.04 5.34 9.19
N GLY A 139 8.53 4.39 8.41
CA GLY A 139 8.83 4.28 6.98
C GLY A 139 8.20 5.42 6.17
N PRO A 140 8.73 5.75 4.98
CA PRO A 140 8.32 6.93 4.22
C PRO A 140 6.84 6.92 3.83
N TRP A 141 6.27 5.75 3.55
CA TRP A 141 4.85 5.59 3.26
C TRP A 141 3.98 5.80 4.50
N ALA A 142 4.34 5.19 5.62
CA ALA A 142 3.62 5.40 6.88
C ALA A 142 3.67 6.87 7.34
N GLN A 143 4.81 7.54 7.13
CA GLN A 143 4.98 8.97 7.41
C GLN A 143 4.08 9.84 6.51
N ARG A 144 4.07 9.59 5.19
CA ARG A 144 3.19 10.28 4.21
C ARG A 144 1.70 10.08 4.50
N LEU A 145 1.34 8.95 5.12
CA LEU A 145 -0.03 8.59 5.46
C LEU A 145 -0.49 9.02 6.85
N GLY A 146 0.43 9.29 7.78
CA GLY A 146 0.11 9.46 9.20
C GLY A 146 -0.54 8.22 9.82
N ALA A 147 -0.17 7.03 9.33
CA ALA A 147 -0.78 5.76 9.71
C ALA A 147 0.15 4.57 9.43
N VAL A 148 0.20 3.63 10.38
CA VAL A 148 0.97 2.38 10.34
C VAL A 148 0.00 1.19 10.33
N ASN A 149 0.23 0.20 9.46
CA ASN A 149 -0.51 -1.08 9.47
C ASN A 149 0.40 -2.28 9.84
N MET A 150 1.70 -2.05 10.02
CA MET A 150 2.70 -3.05 10.39
C MET A 150 3.74 -2.45 11.33
N LEU A 151 3.85 -2.99 12.54
CA LEU A 151 4.96 -2.74 13.47
C LEU A 151 5.92 -3.92 13.46
N THR A 152 7.22 -3.65 13.51
CA THR A 152 8.28 -4.68 13.56
C THR A 152 9.28 -4.36 14.67
N ARG A 153 9.69 -5.38 15.44
CA ARG A 153 10.76 -5.24 16.42
C ARG A 153 12.12 -5.33 15.74
N GLU A 154 12.90 -4.26 15.80
CA GLU A 154 14.23 -4.20 15.20
C GLU A 154 15.31 -4.77 16.15
N ALA A 155 16.51 -4.98 15.59
CA ALA A 155 17.72 -5.16 16.40
C ALA A 155 17.89 -3.98 17.37
N GLY A 156 18.32 -4.29 18.61
CA GLY A 156 18.37 -3.30 19.70
C GLY A 156 17.02 -2.97 20.35
N GLY A 157 15.90 -3.53 19.88
CA GLY A 157 14.59 -3.42 20.54
C GLY A 157 13.78 -2.17 20.22
N SER A 158 14.25 -1.32 19.29
CA SER A 158 13.41 -0.25 18.73
C SER A 158 12.26 -0.83 17.87
N ILE A 159 11.19 -0.06 17.68
CA ILE A 159 10.04 -0.48 16.89
C ILE A 159 10.04 0.32 15.58
N SER A 160 9.99 -0.36 14.43
CA SER A 160 9.69 0.30 13.16
C SER A 160 8.21 0.17 12.78
N GLY A 161 7.69 1.20 12.11
CA GLY A 161 6.31 1.27 11.65
C GLY A 161 6.23 1.54 10.15
N GLU A 162 5.52 0.68 9.44
CA GLU A 162 5.32 0.73 7.99
C GLU A 162 3.83 0.71 7.64
N ASN A 163 3.52 1.10 6.40
CA ASN A 163 2.16 0.99 5.87
C ASN A 163 2.19 0.35 4.49
N VAL A 164 1.62 -0.85 4.40
CA VAL A 164 1.59 -1.67 3.18
C VAL A 164 0.23 -1.68 2.48
N ASP A 165 -0.82 -1.07 3.07
CA ASP A 165 -2.22 -1.16 2.57
C ASP A 165 -2.32 -0.80 1.07
N GLY A 166 -1.91 0.42 0.71
CA GLY A 166 -2.08 0.93 -0.66
C GLY A 166 -1.23 0.17 -1.69
N ALA A 167 -0.07 -0.32 -1.26
CA ALA A 167 0.82 -1.04 -2.14
C ALA A 167 0.43 -2.53 -2.27
N ALA A 168 -0.27 -3.10 -1.28
CA ALA A 168 -0.97 -4.38 -1.38
C ALA A 168 -2.20 -4.30 -2.31
N LEU A 169 -2.99 -3.22 -2.22
CA LEU A 169 -4.08 -2.93 -3.16
C LEU A 169 -3.59 -2.87 -4.61
N VAL A 170 -2.51 -2.13 -4.86
CA VAL A 170 -1.92 -2.05 -6.21
C VAL A 170 -1.43 -3.41 -6.67
N HIS A 171 -0.73 -4.19 -5.82
CA HIS A 171 -0.25 -5.51 -6.20
C HIS A 171 -1.40 -6.47 -6.58
N ASP A 172 -2.47 -6.50 -5.81
CA ASP A 172 -3.64 -7.33 -6.08
C ASP A 172 -4.32 -6.94 -7.40
N LEU A 173 -4.55 -5.63 -7.61
CA LEU A 173 -5.11 -5.13 -8.87
C LEU A 173 -4.23 -5.44 -10.09
N THR A 174 -2.91 -5.23 -10.01
CA THR A 174 -2.02 -5.37 -11.19
C THR A 174 -1.53 -6.79 -11.44
N GLU A 175 -1.27 -7.58 -10.39
CA GLU A 175 -0.71 -8.93 -10.53
C GLU A 175 -1.76 -10.05 -10.48
N ARG A 176 -2.78 -9.95 -9.61
CA ARG A 176 -3.87 -10.94 -9.57
C ARG A 176 -4.89 -10.67 -10.67
N TYR A 177 -5.44 -9.47 -10.70
CA TYR A 177 -6.53 -9.11 -11.63
C TYR A 177 -6.08 -8.50 -12.96
N ARG A 178 -4.78 -8.29 -13.16
CA ARG A 178 -4.17 -7.78 -14.41
C ARG A 178 -4.75 -6.43 -14.89
N VAL A 179 -5.18 -5.60 -13.94
CA VAL A 179 -5.69 -4.24 -14.19
C VAL A 179 -4.52 -3.28 -14.42
N ASP A 180 -4.50 -2.61 -15.57
CA ASP A 180 -3.55 -1.52 -15.82
C ASP A 180 -4.11 -0.21 -15.23
N LEU A 181 -3.58 0.24 -14.10
CA LEU A 181 -4.08 1.41 -13.36
C LEU A 181 -3.81 2.77 -14.05
N ARG A 182 -3.06 2.78 -15.17
CA ARG A 182 -2.62 4.01 -15.84
C ARG A 182 -3.74 4.63 -16.68
N GLY A 183 -3.89 5.95 -16.60
CA GLY A 183 -4.84 6.68 -17.46
C GLY A 183 -6.31 6.68 -17.00
N HIS A 184 -6.66 5.79 -16.06
CA HIS A 184 -7.96 5.68 -15.41
C HIS A 184 -8.40 6.97 -14.68
N ASP A 185 -9.71 7.22 -14.64
CA ASP A 185 -10.34 8.18 -13.73
C ASP A 185 -11.00 7.43 -12.59
N ALA A 186 -10.41 7.57 -11.41
CA ALA A 186 -10.82 6.83 -10.22
C ALA A 186 -11.78 7.61 -9.32
N LEU A 187 -12.72 6.90 -8.71
CA LEU A 187 -13.49 7.36 -7.55
C LEU A 187 -13.02 6.55 -6.32
N VAL A 188 -12.61 7.24 -5.25
CA VAL A 188 -12.32 6.61 -3.96
C VAL A 188 -13.37 7.07 -2.94
N LEU A 189 -14.15 6.11 -2.44
CA LEU A 189 -15.15 6.32 -1.41
C LEU A 189 -14.50 6.07 -0.04
N GLY A 190 -14.33 7.12 0.76
CA GLY A 190 -13.73 7.08 2.08
C GLY A 190 -12.33 7.71 2.13
N ALA A 191 -12.10 8.57 3.13
CA ALA A 191 -10.82 9.27 3.35
C ALA A 191 -10.16 8.93 4.71
N GLY A 192 -10.52 7.78 5.30
CA GLY A 192 -9.82 7.17 6.44
C GLY A 192 -8.49 6.53 6.03
N GLY A 193 -7.76 5.91 6.97
CA GLY A 193 -6.39 5.42 6.75
C GLY A 193 -6.21 4.55 5.49
N ALA A 194 -7.10 3.59 5.24
CA ALA A 194 -7.05 2.74 4.05
C ALA A 194 -7.35 3.52 2.75
N GLY A 195 -8.31 4.44 2.77
CA GLY A 195 -8.62 5.32 1.63
C GLY A 195 -7.46 6.28 1.30
N ARG A 196 -6.78 6.82 2.32
CA ARG A 196 -5.55 7.62 2.14
C ARG A 196 -4.45 6.80 1.49
N ALA A 197 -4.26 5.56 1.92
CA ALA A 197 -3.29 4.63 1.34
C ALA A 197 -3.63 4.30 -0.13
N ALA A 198 -4.90 4.04 -0.43
CA ALA A 198 -5.37 3.80 -1.80
C ALA A 198 -5.15 5.01 -2.72
N VAL A 199 -5.55 6.23 -2.33
CA VAL A 199 -5.38 7.43 -3.16
C VAL A 199 -3.91 7.69 -3.51
N TRP A 200 -3.00 7.61 -2.54
CA TRP A 200 -1.58 7.80 -2.81
C TRP A 200 -0.98 6.69 -3.69
N ALA A 201 -1.34 5.42 -3.45
CA ALA A 201 -0.82 4.32 -4.24
C ALA A 201 -1.33 4.35 -5.70
N LEU A 202 -2.60 4.71 -5.92
CA LEU A 202 -3.17 4.90 -7.26
C LEU A 202 -2.51 6.08 -8.01
N LEU A 203 -2.22 7.19 -7.33
CA LEU A 203 -1.49 8.32 -7.92
C LEU A 203 -0.12 7.90 -8.46
N ASP A 204 0.62 7.12 -7.67
CA ASP A 204 1.98 6.70 -7.99
C ASP A 204 1.99 5.52 -8.99
N ALA A 205 0.93 4.71 -9.03
CA ALA A 205 0.66 3.73 -10.09
C ALA A 205 0.26 4.36 -11.44
N GLY A 206 -0.02 5.66 -11.49
CA GLY A 206 -0.26 6.42 -12.72
C GLY A 206 -1.72 6.63 -13.11
N THR A 207 -2.67 6.45 -12.19
CA THR A 207 -4.08 6.85 -12.37
C THR A 207 -4.16 8.33 -12.74
N ARG A 208 -4.96 8.69 -13.75
CA ARG A 208 -4.95 10.04 -14.34
C ARG A 208 -5.53 11.07 -13.37
N GLN A 209 -6.79 10.88 -12.97
CA GLN A 209 -7.45 11.67 -11.94
C GLN A 209 -8.07 10.78 -10.87
N ILE A 210 -8.18 11.32 -9.65
CA ILE A 210 -8.82 10.66 -8.51
C ILE A 210 -9.81 11.63 -7.87
N THR A 211 -11.09 11.28 -7.87
CA THR A 211 -12.10 11.96 -7.07
C THR A 211 -12.23 11.26 -5.73
N VAL A 212 -12.09 11.99 -4.63
CA VAL A 212 -12.27 11.48 -3.27
C VAL A 212 -13.60 11.96 -2.72
N VAL A 213 -14.43 11.04 -2.25
CA VAL A 213 -15.70 11.34 -1.58
C VAL A 213 -15.70 10.71 -0.20
N ASN A 214 -16.04 11.47 0.84
CA ASN A 214 -16.12 10.96 2.21
C ASN A 214 -17.43 11.41 2.86
N ARG A 215 -18.00 10.58 3.76
CA ARG A 215 -19.24 10.94 4.48
C ARG A 215 -19.11 12.27 5.24
N HIS A 216 -17.94 12.53 5.82
CA HIS A 216 -17.56 13.81 6.41
C HIS A 216 -16.65 14.58 5.43
N PRO A 217 -17.12 15.67 4.79
CA PRO A 217 -16.39 16.40 3.76
C PRO A 217 -14.95 16.75 4.11
N ALA A 218 -14.73 17.34 5.30
CA ALA A 218 -13.43 17.78 5.79
C ALA A 218 -12.34 16.69 5.76
N GLY A 219 -12.72 15.41 5.87
CA GLY A 219 -11.78 14.29 5.77
C GLY A 219 -11.25 14.06 4.34
N ALA A 220 -12.08 14.32 3.31
CA ALA A 220 -11.67 14.29 1.92
C ALA A 220 -10.89 15.57 1.55
N ASP A 221 -11.40 16.75 1.94
CA ASP A 221 -10.75 18.03 1.67
C ASP A 221 -9.32 18.04 2.23
N ALA A 222 -9.15 17.70 3.52
CA ALA A 222 -7.83 17.62 4.15
C ALA A 222 -6.90 16.53 3.58
N LEU A 223 -7.42 15.53 2.85
CA LEU A 223 -6.58 14.58 2.11
C LEU A 223 -6.10 15.21 0.79
N VAL A 224 -6.99 15.88 0.06
CA VAL A 224 -6.67 16.53 -1.22
C VAL A 224 -5.69 17.68 -1.03
N ASP A 225 -5.87 18.49 0.02
CA ASP A 225 -4.95 19.56 0.40
C ASP A 225 -3.56 19.00 0.77
N ALA A 226 -3.51 17.92 1.56
CA ALA A 226 -2.25 17.25 1.92
C ALA A 226 -1.54 16.58 0.73
N ILE A 227 -2.29 16.24 -0.33
CA ILE A 227 -1.72 15.74 -1.59
C ILE A 227 -1.14 16.88 -2.44
N GLY A 228 -1.77 18.07 -2.44
CA GLY A 228 -1.25 19.25 -3.14
C GLY A 228 -1.22 19.14 -4.67
N MET A 229 -2.03 18.25 -5.26
CA MET A 229 -2.08 18.01 -6.72
C MET A 229 -3.46 18.37 -7.32
N PRO A 230 -3.88 19.65 -7.32
CA PRO A 230 -5.25 20.06 -7.66
C PRO A 230 -5.68 19.79 -9.11
N GLY A 231 -4.77 19.43 -10.01
CA GLY A 231 -5.08 18.97 -11.37
C GLY A 231 -5.26 17.45 -11.52
N ARG A 232 -4.98 16.67 -10.46
CA ARG A 232 -5.09 15.20 -10.43
C ARG A 232 -5.98 14.66 -9.32
N VAL A 233 -6.10 15.33 -8.18
CA VAL A 233 -6.99 14.89 -7.10
C VAL A 233 -7.98 15.99 -6.74
N HIS A 234 -9.23 15.59 -6.57
CA HIS A 234 -10.34 16.49 -6.28
C HIS A 234 -11.22 15.91 -5.18
N SER A 235 -11.64 16.72 -4.21
CA SER A 235 -12.68 16.33 -3.27
C SER A 235 -14.06 16.60 -3.88
N ARG A 236 -15.02 15.74 -3.56
CA ARG A 236 -16.44 15.93 -3.85
C ARG A 236 -17.27 15.44 -2.66
N TYR A 237 -18.51 15.91 -2.55
CA TYR A 237 -19.36 15.63 -1.40
C TYR A 237 -20.33 14.49 -1.67
N TRP A 238 -20.68 13.73 -0.62
CA TRP A 238 -21.55 12.56 -0.73
C TRP A 238 -22.91 12.86 -1.38
N LYS A 239 -23.50 14.00 -1.00
CA LYS A 239 -24.77 14.51 -1.57
C LYS A 239 -24.71 14.75 -3.09
N ASP A 240 -23.52 14.98 -3.64
CA ASP A 240 -23.32 15.34 -5.05
C ASP A 240 -22.94 14.13 -5.92
N LEU A 241 -22.83 12.92 -5.33
CA LEU A 241 -22.45 11.68 -6.03
C LEU A 241 -23.22 11.43 -7.34
N ALA A 242 -24.48 11.87 -7.42
CA ALA A 242 -25.25 11.75 -8.65
C ALA A 242 -24.64 12.55 -9.82
N ASN A 243 -23.96 13.67 -9.57
CA ASN A 243 -23.66 14.69 -10.57
C ASN A 243 -22.15 14.94 -10.74
N ILE A 244 -21.28 14.09 -10.19
CA ILE A 244 -19.81 14.20 -10.28
C ILE A 244 -19.19 13.52 -11.51
N GLY A 245 -19.99 12.84 -12.34
CA GLY A 245 -19.55 12.16 -13.56
C GLY A 245 -19.54 10.63 -13.44
N VAL A 246 -18.77 10.01 -14.34
CA VAL A 246 -18.59 8.55 -14.46
C VAL A 246 -17.12 8.19 -14.25
N PHE A 247 -16.86 6.98 -13.76
CA PHE A 247 -15.53 6.48 -13.41
C PHE A 247 -15.27 5.11 -14.03
N ASP A 248 -14.01 4.80 -14.31
CA ASP A 248 -13.56 3.50 -14.84
C ASP A 248 -12.71 2.71 -13.82
N LEU A 249 -12.44 3.30 -12.66
CA LEU A 249 -11.94 2.62 -11.46
C LEU A 249 -12.71 3.13 -10.24
N ILE A 250 -13.28 2.26 -9.41
CA ILE A 250 -14.01 2.67 -8.19
C ILE A 250 -13.52 1.84 -7.01
N ILE A 251 -12.97 2.51 -6.00
CA ILE A 251 -12.49 1.88 -4.76
C ILE A 251 -13.45 2.24 -3.62
N ASN A 252 -14.11 1.24 -3.03
CA ASN A 252 -14.78 1.41 -1.74
C ASN A 252 -13.79 1.20 -0.59
N ALA A 253 -13.36 2.29 0.04
CA ALA A 253 -12.53 2.32 1.23
C ALA A 253 -13.31 2.74 2.49
N THR A 254 -14.65 2.64 2.46
CA THR A 254 -15.52 2.92 3.62
C THR A 254 -15.66 1.71 4.52
N SER A 255 -15.83 1.92 5.82
CA SER A 255 -16.15 0.84 6.79
C SER A 255 -17.64 0.44 6.78
N THR A 256 -18.39 0.76 5.72
CA THR A 256 -19.86 0.67 5.67
C THR A 256 -20.34 -0.76 5.91
N GLY A 257 -19.91 -1.72 5.09
CA GLY A 257 -20.31 -3.13 5.25
C GLY A 257 -19.69 -3.84 6.46
N VAL A 258 -18.51 -3.40 6.93
CA VAL A 258 -17.91 -3.89 8.19
C VAL A 258 -18.79 -3.52 9.39
N LEU A 259 -19.45 -2.36 9.35
CA LEU A 259 -20.41 -1.91 10.37
C LEU A 259 -21.83 -2.47 10.14
N GLY A 260 -22.04 -3.37 9.17
CA GLY A 260 -23.36 -3.89 8.81
C GLY A 260 -24.33 -2.83 8.26
N GLN A 261 -23.81 -1.72 7.75
CA GLN A 261 -24.59 -0.64 7.14
C GLN A 261 -24.64 -0.83 5.62
N HIS A 262 -25.74 -0.42 5.00
CA HIS A 262 -25.88 -0.42 3.55
C HIS A 262 -25.17 0.77 2.89
N LEU A 263 -24.70 0.57 1.65
CA LEU A 263 -24.00 1.58 0.85
C LEU A 263 -24.86 1.98 -0.36
N GLU A 264 -25.57 3.10 -0.25
CA GLU A 264 -26.35 3.66 -1.37
C GLU A 264 -25.48 4.51 -2.29
N LEU A 265 -25.43 4.13 -3.57
CA LEU A 265 -24.61 4.78 -4.59
C LEU A 265 -25.40 4.90 -5.93
N PRO A 266 -25.33 6.04 -6.64
CA PRO A 266 -25.97 6.17 -7.95
C PRO A 266 -25.34 5.25 -9.02
N PHE A 267 -26.15 4.41 -9.68
CA PHE A 267 -25.70 3.52 -10.77
C PHE A 267 -24.93 4.26 -11.89
N LYS A 268 -25.27 5.54 -12.13
CA LYS A 268 -24.61 6.41 -13.12
C LYS A 268 -23.17 6.83 -12.79
N LEU A 269 -22.59 6.34 -11.69
CA LEU A 269 -21.15 6.52 -11.40
C LEU A 269 -20.25 5.63 -12.26
N VAL A 270 -20.80 4.56 -12.87
CA VAL A 270 -20.01 3.46 -13.42
C VAL A 270 -19.97 3.50 -14.94
N THR A 271 -18.77 3.40 -15.53
CA THR A 271 -18.64 3.15 -16.98
C THR A 271 -18.76 1.65 -17.29
N PRO A 272 -19.24 1.23 -18.48
CA PRO A 272 -19.34 -0.20 -18.86
C PRO A 272 -18.00 -0.97 -18.95
N ARG A 273 -16.87 -0.30 -18.71
CA ARG A 273 -15.53 -0.91 -18.64
C ARG A 273 -14.91 -0.84 -17.24
N ALA A 274 -15.66 -0.33 -16.26
CA ALA A 274 -15.13 -0.04 -14.94
C ALA A 274 -14.71 -1.29 -14.18
N THR A 275 -13.64 -1.15 -13.40
CA THR A 275 -13.29 -2.07 -12.32
C THR A 275 -13.73 -1.46 -10.99
N CYS A 276 -14.58 -2.17 -10.25
CA CYS A 276 -14.95 -1.82 -8.87
C CYS A 276 -14.19 -2.73 -7.90
N TYR A 277 -13.70 -2.17 -6.79
CA TYR A 277 -12.95 -2.90 -5.77
C TYR A 277 -13.37 -2.46 -4.37
N ASP A 278 -13.77 -3.39 -3.49
CA ASP A 278 -13.97 -3.09 -2.06
C ASP A 278 -12.71 -3.43 -1.26
N LEU A 279 -12.28 -2.57 -0.34
CA LEU A 279 -11.17 -2.90 0.58
C LEU A 279 -11.61 -3.88 1.69
N SER A 280 -12.93 -4.05 1.88
CA SER A 280 -13.55 -5.10 2.70
C SER A 280 -13.63 -6.40 1.91
N TYR A 281 -13.89 -7.53 2.58
CA TYR A 281 -13.93 -8.86 1.95
C TYR A 281 -15.11 -9.71 2.42
N GLY A 282 -15.49 -10.70 1.59
CA GLY A 282 -16.62 -11.58 1.85
C GLY A 282 -17.91 -10.80 2.10
N ARG A 283 -18.64 -11.17 3.17
CA ARG A 283 -19.93 -10.53 3.53
C ARG A 283 -19.86 -9.01 3.70
N ALA A 284 -18.72 -8.46 4.12
CA ALA A 284 -18.56 -7.02 4.32
C ALA A 284 -18.44 -6.24 2.99
N ALA A 285 -18.18 -6.90 1.86
CA ALA A 285 -18.11 -6.29 0.53
C ALA A 285 -19.40 -6.48 -0.28
N SER A 286 -20.26 -7.43 0.10
CA SER A 286 -21.38 -7.93 -0.73
C SER A 286 -22.27 -6.84 -1.30
N ASP A 287 -22.65 -5.84 -0.50
CA ASP A 287 -23.50 -4.73 -0.95
C ASP A 287 -22.86 -3.91 -2.07
N PHE A 288 -21.56 -3.63 -1.98
CA PHE A 288 -20.83 -2.87 -2.99
C PHE A 288 -20.57 -3.70 -4.25
N ILE A 289 -20.28 -5.00 -4.11
CA ILE A 289 -20.12 -5.93 -5.24
C ILE A 289 -21.45 -6.09 -6.01
N GLY A 290 -22.55 -6.30 -5.29
CA GLY A 290 -23.89 -6.35 -5.87
C GLY A 290 -24.28 -5.04 -6.56
N TRP A 291 -24.00 -3.89 -5.93
CA TRP A 291 -24.17 -2.57 -6.55
C TRP A 291 -23.33 -2.41 -7.83
N ALA A 292 -22.06 -2.82 -7.82
CA ALA A 292 -21.17 -2.69 -8.97
C ALA A 292 -21.69 -3.52 -10.16
N HIS A 293 -22.12 -4.76 -9.92
CA HIS A 293 -22.74 -5.60 -10.95
C HIS A 293 -24.06 -5.01 -11.47
N ALA A 294 -24.94 -4.53 -10.57
CA ALA A 294 -26.19 -3.86 -10.96
C ALA A 294 -25.96 -2.54 -11.72
N SER A 295 -24.81 -1.87 -11.49
CA SER A 295 -24.37 -0.68 -12.23
C SER A 295 -23.76 -0.99 -13.61
N GLY A 296 -23.57 -2.27 -13.96
CA GLY A 296 -22.90 -2.67 -15.21
C GLY A 296 -21.37 -2.52 -15.18
N ALA A 297 -20.74 -2.59 -14.02
CA ALA A 297 -19.28 -2.69 -13.93
C ALA A 297 -18.79 -3.95 -14.67
N ARG A 298 -17.66 -3.84 -15.38
CA ARG A 298 -17.07 -4.98 -16.09
C ARG A 298 -16.47 -5.99 -15.11
N TYR A 299 -15.89 -5.50 -14.03
CA TYR A 299 -15.28 -6.29 -12.98
C TYR A 299 -15.65 -5.73 -11.61
N ALA A 300 -15.89 -6.61 -10.64
CA ALA A 300 -16.10 -6.27 -9.24
C ALA A 300 -15.31 -7.27 -8.37
N PHE A 301 -14.45 -6.77 -7.49
CA PHE A 301 -13.57 -7.58 -6.65
C PHE A 301 -13.60 -7.14 -5.19
N ASP A 302 -13.44 -8.08 -4.26
CA ASP A 302 -13.27 -7.78 -2.84
C ASP A 302 -11.80 -7.77 -2.38
N GLY A 303 -11.58 -7.28 -1.16
CA GLY A 303 -10.28 -7.03 -0.56
C GLY A 303 -9.52 -8.26 -0.05
N LEU A 304 -9.99 -9.49 -0.29
CA LEU A 304 -9.31 -10.69 0.24
C LEU A 304 -7.89 -10.83 -0.32
N GLY A 305 -7.69 -10.50 -1.60
CA GLY A 305 -6.37 -10.53 -2.23
C GLY A 305 -5.44 -9.52 -1.58
N MET A 306 -5.84 -8.23 -1.52
CA MET A 306 -5.11 -7.18 -0.78
C MET A 306 -4.76 -7.57 0.67
N LEU A 307 -5.66 -8.24 1.40
CA LEU A 307 -5.38 -8.70 2.76
C LEU A 307 -4.22 -9.71 2.79
N ILE A 308 -4.22 -10.68 1.87
CA ILE A 308 -3.21 -11.72 1.76
C ILE A 308 -1.88 -11.13 1.30
N GLU A 309 -1.88 -10.24 0.31
CA GLU A 309 -0.68 -9.54 -0.16
C GLU A 309 -0.05 -8.67 0.95
N GLY A 310 -0.86 -7.94 1.71
CA GLY A 310 -0.40 -7.18 2.87
C GLY A 310 0.18 -8.08 3.98
N GLY A 311 -0.43 -9.26 4.19
CA GLY A 311 0.11 -10.29 5.08
C GLY A 311 1.45 -10.86 4.60
N ALA A 312 1.60 -11.10 3.30
CA ALA A 312 2.83 -11.61 2.70
C ALA A 312 3.98 -10.60 2.82
N MET A 313 3.69 -9.31 2.63
CA MET A 313 4.64 -8.21 2.85
C MET A 313 5.09 -8.15 4.31
N ALA A 314 4.17 -8.37 5.26
CA ALA A 314 4.49 -8.41 6.68
C ALA A 314 5.30 -9.65 7.08
N TYR A 315 4.90 -10.83 6.60
CA TYR A 315 5.65 -12.08 6.80
C TYR A 315 7.08 -11.96 6.25
N THR A 316 7.24 -11.40 5.04
CA THR A 316 8.55 -11.12 4.43
C THR A 316 9.37 -10.15 5.29
N ARG A 317 8.76 -9.06 5.80
CA ARG A 317 9.47 -8.09 6.64
C ARG A 317 10.00 -8.71 7.94
N TRP A 318 9.26 -9.64 8.54
CA TRP A 318 9.60 -10.25 9.82
C TRP A 318 10.56 -11.43 9.72
N PHE A 319 10.47 -12.21 8.64
CA PHE A 319 11.19 -13.50 8.52
C PHE A 319 12.20 -13.57 7.37
N GLY A 320 12.20 -12.61 6.43
CA GLY A 320 13.04 -12.65 5.23
C GLY A 320 12.61 -13.68 4.18
N GLU A 321 11.46 -14.32 4.40
CA GLU A 321 10.85 -15.36 3.57
C GLU A 321 9.66 -14.75 2.81
N ALA A 322 9.61 -14.86 1.48
CA ALA A 322 8.48 -14.39 0.68
C ALA A 322 7.52 -15.56 0.39
N PRO A 323 6.33 -15.63 1.00
CA PRO A 323 5.38 -16.73 0.79
C PRO A 323 4.70 -16.65 -0.58
N ASP A 324 4.27 -17.80 -1.08
CA ASP A 324 3.34 -17.87 -2.21
C ASP A 324 1.93 -17.52 -1.74
N THR A 325 1.32 -16.49 -2.34
CA THR A 325 -0.01 -16.01 -1.98
C THR A 325 -1.13 -16.75 -2.70
N GLU A 326 -0.87 -17.41 -3.83
CA GLU A 326 -1.93 -18.01 -4.65
C GLU A 326 -2.62 -19.21 -3.96
N PRO A 327 -1.91 -20.19 -3.36
CA PRO A 327 -2.55 -21.30 -2.66
C PRO A 327 -3.38 -20.84 -1.46
N VAL A 328 -2.92 -19.79 -0.77
CA VAL A 328 -3.60 -19.21 0.40
C VAL A 328 -4.86 -18.45 -0.04
N PHE A 329 -4.77 -17.68 -1.13
CA PHE A 329 -5.93 -17.01 -1.74
C PHE A 329 -6.98 -18.02 -2.20
N ALA A 330 -6.59 -19.06 -2.94
CA ALA A 330 -7.51 -20.09 -3.41
C ALA A 330 -8.21 -20.82 -2.25
N ALA A 331 -7.46 -21.20 -1.20
CA ALA A 331 -8.01 -21.88 -0.03
C ALA A 331 -8.98 -20.99 0.78
N LEU A 332 -8.63 -19.72 1.02
CA LEU A 332 -9.49 -18.80 1.76
C LEU A 332 -10.68 -18.33 0.92
N ARG A 333 -10.54 -18.17 -0.41
CA ARG A 333 -11.66 -17.83 -1.29
C ARG A 333 -12.71 -18.95 -1.36
N ALA A 334 -12.30 -20.21 -1.27
CA ALA A 334 -13.22 -21.34 -1.18
C ALA A 334 -14.03 -21.34 0.15
N GLN A 335 -13.43 -20.86 1.25
CA GLN A 335 -14.07 -20.75 2.56
C GLN A 335 -14.89 -19.46 2.71
N HIS A 336 -14.47 -18.40 2.02
CA HIS A 336 -15.10 -17.08 1.98
C HIS A 336 -15.36 -16.66 0.52
N PRO A 337 -16.38 -17.25 -0.14
CA PRO A 337 -16.77 -16.86 -1.49
C PRO A 337 -17.06 -15.36 -1.56
N GLN A 338 -16.68 -14.74 -2.68
CA GLN A 338 -17.22 -13.43 -3.02
C GLN A 338 -18.72 -13.58 -3.28
N ALA A 339 -19.52 -12.64 -2.79
CA ALA A 339 -20.96 -12.59 -3.02
C ALA A 339 -21.30 -12.06 -4.42
#